data_AF-A0A7S3AMW8-F1
#
_entry.id   AF-A0A7S3AMW8-F1
#
_cell.length_a   1.000
_cell.length_b   1.000
_cell.length_c   1.000
_cell.angle_alpha   90.00
_cell.angle_beta   90.00
_cell.angle_gamma   90.00
#
_symmetry.space_group_name_H-M   'P 1'
#
loop_
_entity.id
_entity.type
_entity.pdbx_description
1 polymer ?
#
loop_
_entity_poly.entity_id
_entity_poly.type
_entity_poly.pdbx_seq_one_letter_code
_entity_poly.pdbx_strand_id
1 'polypeptide(L)'
;MAADEEEEEEDAQTICALELQVWLELDLLSRRLDYASVPLELLGLLPPPPTSGWPLEFAQQRAAYRHSARAELDAKLAGEGWPAELSPVGQATLMLADDAYPALRRATRLSYAIWAVISADDPVQPVLEAMGTSERLRMALLRMRDLARGL
;
A
#
# COMPACT_ATOMS: atom_id res chain seq x y z
N MET A 1 -31.05 -15.26 -25.96
CA MET A 1 -29.83 -14.46 -25.89
C MET A 1 -29.63 -14.09 -24.43
N ALA A 2 -29.07 -15.02 -23.67
CA ALA A 2 -28.47 -14.73 -22.38
C ALA A 2 -27.01 -14.44 -22.71
N ALA A 3 -26.64 -13.16 -22.73
CA ALA A 3 -25.24 -12.80 -22.59
C ALA A 3 -24.96 -13.07 -21.11
N ASP A 4 -24.35 -14.22 -20.83
CA ASP A 4 -23.77 -14.50 -19.53
C ASP A 4 -22.79 -13.36 -19.24
N GLU A 5 -23.20 -12.52 -18.31
CA GLU A 5 -22.36 -11.57 -17.60
C GLU A 5 -21.33 -12.42 -16.83
N GLU A 6 -20.26 -12.83 -17.52
CA GLU A 6 -19.01 -13.21 -16.88
C GLU A 6 -18.46 -11.91 -16.24
N GLU A 7 -19.02 -11.53 -15.09
CA GLU A 7 -18.31 -10.71 -14.12
C GLU A 7 -17.02 -11.49 -13.83
N GLU A 8 -15.91 -11.06 -14.46
CA GLU A 8 -14.57 -11.57 -14.15
C GLU A 8 -14.34 -11.36 -12.65
N GLU A 9 -14.62 -12.40 -11.85
CA GLU A 9 -14.21 -12.43 -10.45
C GLU A 9 -12.70 -12.20 -10.44
N GLU A 10 -12.28 -10.99 -10.03
CA GLU A 10 -10.86 -10.67 -9.98
C GLU A 10 -10.16 -11.70 -9.09
N ASP A 11 -9.30 -12.50 -9.68
CA ASP A 11 -8.56 -13.54 -8.96
C ASP A 11 -7.78 -12.91 -7.80
N ALA A 12 -8.20 -13.25 -6.57
CA ALA A 12 -7.61 -12.73 -5.35
C ALA A 12 -6.10 -13.00 -5.28
N GLN A 13 -5.63 -14.12 -5.85
CA GLN A 13 -4.21 -14.44 -5.90
C GLN A 13 -3.46 -13.47 -6.82
N THR A 14 -4.05 -13.15 -7.98
CA THR A 14 -3.54 -12.14 -8.91
C THR A 14 -3.49 -10.76 -8.25
N ILE A 15 -4.53 -10.36 -7.50
CA ILE A 15 -4.54 -9.06 -6.78
C ILE A 15 -3.44 -9.01 -5.72
N CYS A 16 -3.28 -10.05 -4.91
CA CYS A 16 -2.23 -10.13 -3.89
C CYS A 16 -0.83 -10.05 -4.51
N ALA A 17 -0.62 -10.71 -5.66
CA ALA A 17 0.66 -10.67 -6.38
C ALA A 17 0.95 -9.24 -6.91
N LEU A 18 -0.07 -8.57 -7.47
CA LEU A 18 0.06 -7.19 -7.94
C LEU A 18 0.32 -6.21 -6.79
N GLU A 19 -0.39 -6.35 -5.67
CA GLU A 19 -0.18 -5.56 -4.45
C GLU A 19 1.28 -5.69 -3.98
N LEU A 20 1.79 -6.92 -3.87
CA LEU A 20 3.17 -7.17 -3.46
C LEU A 20 4.16 -6.50 -4.42
N GLN A 21 3.92 -6.64 -5.73
CA GLN A 21 4.79 -6.04 -6.74
C GLN A 21 4.78 -4.51 -6.68
N VAL A 22 3.63 -3.88 -6.42
CA VAL A 22 3.52 -2.42 -6.25
C VAL A 22 4.41 -1.95 -5.10
N TRP A 23 4.37 -2.65 -3.97
CA TRP A 23 5.19 -2.29 -2.81
C TRP A 23 6.70 -2.42 -3.10
N LEU A 24 7.12 -3.48 -3.77
CA LEU A 24 8.52 -3.67 -4.16
C LEU A 24 9.01 -2.59 -5.14
N GLU A 25 8.21 -2.24 -6.14
CA GLU A 25 8.56 -1.20 -7.12
C GLU A 25 8.57 0.20 -6.46
N LEU A 26 7.63 0.47 -5.55
CA LEU A 26 7.62 1.73 -4.79
C LEU A 26 8.86 1.87 -3.90
N ASP A 27 9.31 0.78 -3.26
CA ASP A 27 10.53 0.79 -2.45
C ASP A 27 11.76 1.10 -3.30
N LEU A 28 11.88 0.46 -4.47
CA LEU A 28 12.95 0.75 -5.42
C LEU A 28 12.90 2.21 -5.90
N LEU A 29 11.72 2.70 -6.28
CA LEU A 29 11.53 4.05 -6.77
C LEU A 29 11.88 5.09 -5.70
N SER A 30 11.40 4.89 -4.48
CA SER A 30 11.68 5.81 -3.34
C SER A 30 13.17 5.92 -3.05
N ARG A 31 13.91 4.80 -3.13
CA ARG A 31 15.38 4.79 -2.97
C ARG A 31 16.12 5.53 -4.08
N ARG A 32 15.63 5.45 -5.32
CA ARG A 32 16.28 6.08 -6.48
C ARG A 32 16.04 7.59 -6.53
N LEU A 33 14.84 8.01 -6.15
CA LEU A 33 14.45 9.41 -6.18
C LEU A 33 14.87 10.20 -4.93
N ASP A 34 15.45 9.54 -3.94
CA ASP A 34 15.62 10.10 -2.58
C ASP A 34 14.31 10.73 -2.07
N TYR A 35 13.18 10.09 -2.43
CA TYR A 35 11.87 10.66 -2.17
C TYR A 35 11.64 10.72 -0.67
N ALA A 36 11.12 11.86 -0.19
CA ALA A 36 10.66 11.98 1.17
C ALA A 36 9.65 10.86 1.47
N SER A 37 9.77 10.31 2.68
CA SER A 37 9.03 9.17 3.21
C SER A 37 7.65 8.95 2.60
N VAL A 38 7.38 7.71 2.16
CA VAL A 38 6.03 7.26 1.80
C VAL A 38 5.03 7.71 2.87
N PRO A 39 3.89 8.32 2.50
CA PRO A 39 2.90 8.79 3.46
C PRO A 39 2.49 7.69 4.45
N LEU A 40 2.29 8.06 5.71
CA LEU A 40 2.00 7.10 6.77
C LEU A 40 0.71 6.33 6.50
N GLU A 41 -0.28 7.00 5.91
CA GLU A 41 -1.55 6.42 5.50
C GLU A 41 -1.35 5.31 4.46
N LEU A 42 -0.36 5.47 3.57
CA LEU A 42 -0.01 4.43 2.61
C LEU A 42 0.72 3.28 3.31
N LEU A 43 1.65 3.59 4.24
CA LEU A 43 2.35 2.56 5.04
C LEU A 43 1.40 1.71 5.89
N GLY A 44 0.26 2.26 6.32
CA GLY A 44 -0.81 1.50 6.98
C GLY A 44 -1.51 0.47 6.10
N LEU A 45 -1.27 0.49 4.78
CA LEU A 45 -1.75 -0.49 3.81
C LEU A 45 -0.68 -1.53 3.44
N LEU A 46 0.45 -1.58 4.15
CA LEU A 46 1.47 -2.59 3.90
C LEU A 46 0.91 -3.99 4.20
N PRO A 47 0.98 -4.96 3.26
CA PRO A 47 0.55 -6.32 3.53
C PRO A 47 1.47 -6.97 4.57
N PRO A 48 1.01 -8.05 5.22
CA PRO A 48 1.90 -8.88 6.02
C PRO A 48 3.09 -9.36 5.16
N PRO A 49 4.26 -9.60 5.77
CA PRO A 49 5.42 -10.08 5.04
C PRO A 49 5.07 -11.39 4.31
N PRO A 50 5.47 -11.54 3.03
CA PRO A 50 5.27 -12.80 2.32
C PRO A 50 6.02 -13.93 3.03
N THR A 51 5.71 -15.19 2.72
CA THR A 51 6.36 -16.36 3.35
C THR A 51 7.89 -16.35 3.20
N SER A 52 8.41 -15.77 2.12
CA SER A 52 9.85 -15.58 1.89
C SER A 52 10.47 -14.42 2.68
N GLY A 53 9.66 -13.63 3.39
CA GLY A 53 10.01 -12.34 3.96
C GLY A 53 10.11 -11.23 2.91
N TRP A 54 10.12 -9.99 3.40
CA TRP A 54 10.52 -8.84 2.59
C TRP A 54 12.03 -8.88 2.27
N PRO A 55 12.48 -8.25 1.17
CA PRO A 55 13.90 -8.05 0.93
C PRO A 55 14.58 -7.37 2.13
N LEU A 56 15.82 -7.76 2.47
CA LEU A 56 16.54 -7.20 3.63
C LEU A 56 16.62 -5.66 3.62
N GLU A 57 16.73 -5.08 2.42
CA GLU A 57 16.84 -3.64 2.23
C GLU A 57 15.49 -2.91 2.12
N PHE A 58 14.37 -3.62 2.25
CA PHE A 58 13.03 -3.04 2.11
C PHE A 58 12.78 -1.95 3.17
N ALA A 59 12.87 -0.69 2.73
CA ALA A 59 12.89 0.49 3.59
C ALA A 59 11.51 0.80 4.16
N GLN A 60 10.45 0.47 3.43
CA GLN A 60 9.08 0.74 3.85
C GLN A 60 8.67 -0.05 5.09
N GLN A 61 9.07 -1.32 5.22
CA GLN A 61 8.85 -2.08 6.45
C GLN A 61 9.54 -1.43 7.66
N ARG A 62 10.78 -0.95 7.47
CA ARG A 62 11.50 -0.23 8.54
C ARG A 62 10.81 1.09 8.89
N ALA A 63 10.31 1.81 7.90
CA ALA A 63 9.56 3.04 8.12
C ALA A 63 8.27 2.76 8.91
N ALA A 64 7.48 1.77 8.48
CA ALA A 64 6.25 1.36 9.16
C ALA A 64 6.52 0.97 10.63
N TYR A 65 7.59 0.19 10.88
CA TYR A 65 7.98 -0.20 12.24
C TYR A 65 8.43 0.98 13.11
N ARG A 66 9.19 1.94 12.53
CA ARG A 66 9.60 3.14 13.28
C ARG A 66 8.40 4.00 13.67
N HIS A 67 7.42 4.12 12.77
CA HIS A 67 6.20 4.86 13.05
C HIS A 67 5.34 4.19 14.11
N SER A 68 5.16 2.87 14.06
CA SER A 68 4.40 2.14 15.08
C SER A 68 5.07 2.23 16.46
N ALA A 69 6.38 2.02 16.53
CA ALA A 69 7.16 2.15 17.76
C ALA A 69 7.08 3.58 18.33
N ARG A 70 7.06 4.60 17.46
CA ARG A 70 6.93 5.99 17.90
C ARG A 70 5.55 6.28 18.48
N ALA A 71 4.49 5.81 17.84
CA ALA A 71 3.14 5.99 18.34
C ALA A 71 2.88 5.24 19.65
N GLU A 72 3.45 4.05 19.81
CA GLU A 72 3.40 3.31 21.07
C GLU A 72 4.08 4.09 22.21
N LEU A 73 5.24 4.70 21.92
CA LEU A 73 5.93 5.56 22.88
C LEU A 73 5.12 6.81 23.22
N ASP A 74 4.57 7.49 22.22
CA ASP A 74 3.79 8.70 22.42
C ASP A 74 2.50 8.39 23.24
N ALA A 75 1.85 7.26 23.00
CA ALA A 75 0.72 6.78 23.81
C ALA A 75 1.13 6.49 25.27
N LYS A 76 2.27 5.82 25.48
CA LYS A 76 2.82 5.57 26.82
C LYS A 76 3.16 6.87 27.57
N LEU A 77 3.68 7.87 26.86
CA LEU A 77 4.08 9.16 27.43
C LEU A 77 2.90 10.09 27.71
N ALA A 78 1.82 10.00 26.92
CA ALA A 78 0.61 10.80 27.14
C ALA A 78 -0.10 10.48 28.47
N GLY A 79 0.25 9.38 29.15
CA GLY A 79 -0.35 8.97 30.42
C GLY A 79 -1.84 8.58 30.32
N GLU A 80 -2.42 8.71 29.13
CA GLU A 80 -3.73 8.21 28.79
C GLU A 80 -3.60 6.71 28.57
N GLY A 81 -4.28 5.92 29.40
CA GLY A 81 -4.62 4.54 29.10
C GLY A 81 -5.59 4.43 27.93
N TRP A 82 -5.34 5.19 26.85
CA TRP A 82 -6.03 4.99 25.60
C TRP A 82 -5.55 3.65 25.04
N PRO A 83 -6.44 2.68 24.81
CA PRO A 83 -6.06 1.44 24.16
C PRO A 83 -5.39 1.80 22.83
N ALA A 84 -4.26 1.16 22.52
CA ALA A 84 -3.57 1.35 21.24
C ALA A 84 -4.54 1.23 20.04
N GLU A 85 -5.66 0.53 20.21
CA GLU A 85 -6.80 0.38 19.30
C GLU A 85 -7.53 1.69 18.90
N LEU A 86 -7.40 2.77 19.68
CA LEU A 86 -8.09 4.04 19.45
C LEU A 86 -7.18 5.17 18.91
N SER A 87 -5.87 4.96 18.86
CA SER A 87 -4.94 5.89 18.20
C SER A 87 -5.02 5.70 16.69
N PRO A 88 -5.08 6.76 15.85
CA PRO A 88 -5.01 6.62 14.39
C PRO A 88 -3.79 5.81 13.92
N VAL A 89 -2.67 5.91 14.64
CA VAL A 89 -1.46 5.16 14.33
C VAL A 89 -1.48 3.76 14.93
N GLY A 90 -2.12 3.58 16.09
CA GLY A 90 -2.32 2.27 16.68
C GLY A 90 -3.34 1.43 15.91
N GLN A 91 -4.34 2.04 15.27
CA GLN A 91 -5.20 1.40 14.25
C GLN A 91 -4.39 1.00 13.02
N ALA A 92 -3.52 1.86 12.50
CA ALA A 92 -2.63 1.49 11.40
C ALA A 92 -1.67 0.34 11.77
N THR A 93 -1.27 0.25 13.04
CA THR A 93 -0.40 -0.82 13.57
C THR A 93 -1.17 -2.13 13.81
N LEU A 94 -2.41 -2.06 14.32
CA LEU A 94 -3.31 -3.21 14.46
C LEU A 94 -3.78 -3.74 13.10
N MET A 95 -3.81 -2.90 12.06
CA MET A 95 -4.08 -3.32 10.68
C MET A 95 -2.96 -4.18 10.07
N LEU A 96 -1.75 -4.18 10.66
CA LEU A 96 -0.66 -5.08 10.27
C LEU A 96 -0.78 -6.48 10.92
N ALA A 97 -1.75 -6.68 11.82
CA ALA A 97 -2.07 -8.01 12.33
C ALA A 97 -2.93 -8.76 11.29
N ASP A 98 -2.55 -10.01 10.99
CA ASP A 98 -3.05 -10.86 9.88
C ASP A 98 -4.59 -10.93 9.71
N ASP A 99 -5.37 -10.61 10.75
CA ASP A 99 -6.84 -10.77 10.75
C ASP A 99 -7.65 -9.47 10.59
N ALA A 100 -7.04 -8.28 10.67
CA ALA A 100 -7.81 -7.03 10.78
C ALA A 100 -8.19 -6.39 9.44
N TYR A 101 -7.49 -6.71 8.35
CA TYR A 101 -7.65 -5.99 7.08
C TYR A 101 -7.66 -6.92 5.86
N PRO A 102 -8.86 -7.26 5.31
CA PRO A 102 -8.98 -8.19 4.19
C PRO A 102 -8.12 -7.77 3.00
N ALA A 103 -7.37 -8.72 2.44
CA ALA A 103 -6.39 -8.46 1.38
C ALA A 103 -7.00 -7.70 0.19
N LEU A 104 -8.21 -8.08 -0.24
CA LEU A 104 -8.91 -7.40 -1.33
C LEU A 104 -9.18 -5.92 -1.00
N ARG A 105 -9.69 -5.62 0.20
CA ARG A 105 -9.96 -4.23 0.62
C ARG A 105 -8.68 -3.40 0.72
N ARG A 106 -7.58 -4.02 1.15
CA ARG A 106 -6.26 -3.40 1.21
C ARG A 106 -5.75 -3.05 -0.18
N ALA A 107 -5.74 -4.03 -1.08
CA ALA A 107 -5.32 -3.84 -2.45
C ALA A 107 -6.20 -2.81 -3.18
N THR A 108 -7.52 -2.82 -2.98
CA THR A 108 -8.41 -1.80 -3.54
C THR A 108 -8.04 -0.40 -3.05
N ARG A 109 -7.80 -0.20 -1.75
CA ARG A 109 -7.39 1.13 -1.23
C ARG A 109 -6.01 1.53 -1.71
N LEU A 110 -5.05 0.60 -1.74
CA LEU A 110 -3.73 0.83 -2.29
C LEU A 110 -3.81 1.29 -3.75
N SER A 111 -4.69 0.67 -4.55
CA SER A 111 -4.86 0.97 -5.97
C SER A 111 -5.25 2.42 -6.27
N TYR A 112 -5.86 3.11 -5.30
CA TYR A 112 -6.14 4.55 -5.36
C TYR A 112 -5.07 5.38 -4.66
N ALA A 113 -4.71 5.01 -3.42
CA ALA A 113 -3.83 5.81 -2.57
C ALA A 113 -2.41 5.97 -3.15
N ILE A 114 -1.92 4.99 -3.91
CA ILE A 114 -0.59 5.03 -4.52
C ILE A 114 -0.42 6.23 -5.47
N TRP A 115 -1.49 6.69 -6.11
CA TRP A 115 -1.47 7.81 -7.06
C TRP A 115 -1.16 9.16 -6.39
N ALA A 116 -1.41 9.29 -5.09
CA ALA A 116 -0.95 10.47 -4.34
C ALA A 116 0.59 10.59 -4.31
N VAL A 117 1.31 9.49 -4.54
CA VAL A 117 2.78 9.44 -4.54
C VAL A 117 3.36 9.48 -5.96
N ILE A 118 2.68 8.88 -6.94
CA ILE A 118 3.25 8.66 -8.28
C ILE A 118 2.70 9.59 -9.39
N SER A 119 1.85 10.56 -9.04
CA SER A 119 1.10 11.41 -9.99
C SER A 119 1.40 12.91 -9.89
N ALA A 120 2.61 13.30 -9.48
CA ALA A 120 2.96 14.71 -9.29
C ALA A 120 2.55 15.65 -10.44
N ASP A 121 2.63 15.17 -11.69
CA ASP A 121 2.31 15.96 -12.89
C ASP A 121 1.35 15.26 -13.89
N ASP A 122 0.87 14.06 -13.56
CA ASP A 122 0.08 13.23 -14.48
C ASP A 122 -1.43 13.27 -14.14
N PRO A 123 -2.33 13.28 -15.13
CA PRO A 123 -3.76 13.25 -14.89
C PRO A 123 -4.17 11.92 -14.24
N VAL A 124 -4.84 12.00 -13.09
CA VAL A 124 -5.35 10.83 -12.34
C VAL A 124 -6.62 10.24 -12.98
N GLN A 125 -7.22 10.94 -13.96
CA GLN A 125 -8.48 10.59 -14.60
C GLN A 125 -8.54 9.14 -15.13
N PRO A 126 -7.52 8.60 -15.83
CA PRO A 126 -7.57 7.22 -16.34
C PRO A 126 -7.73 6.16 -15.25
N VAL A 127 -7.23 6.44 -14.04
CA VAL A 127 -7.31 5.53 -12.89
C VAL A 127 -8.71 5.51 -12.29
N LEU A 128 -9.39 6.66 -12.32
CA LEU A 128 -10.77 6.78 -11.88
C LEU A 128 -11.73 6.10 -12.86
N GLU A 129 -11.33 5.96 -14.11
CA GLU A 129 -12.08 5.29 -15.18
C GLU A 129 -11.81 3.77 -15.24
N ALA A 130 -10.69 3.30 -14.69
CA ALA A 130 -10.36 1.88 -14.62
C ALA A 130 -11.39 1.10 -13.82
N MET A 131 -11.84 -0.03 -14.36
CA MET A 131 -12.95 -0.82 -13.82
C MET A 131 -12.51 -1.74 -12.67
N GLY A 132 -11.26 -2.24 -12.71
CA GLY A 132 -10.77 -3.26 -11.77
C GLY A 132 -9.71 -2.76 -10.78
N THR A 133 -9.60 -3.44 -9.63
CA THR A 133 -8.46 -3.24 -8.72
C THR A 133 -7.16 -3.69 -9.38
N SER A 134 -7.20 -4.83 -10.07
CA SER A 134 -6.04 -5.37 -10.78
C SER A 134 -5.55 -4.43 -11.89
N GLU A 135 -6.49 -3.82 -12.63
CA GLU A 135 -6.21 -2.82 -13.67
C GLU A 135 -5.49 -1.59 -13.09
N ARG A 136 -6.07 -0.97 -12.05
CA ARG A 136 -5.47 0.19 -11.37
C ARG A 136 -4.06 -0.10 -10.83
N LEU A 137 -3.85 -1.29 -10.26
CA LEU A 137 -2.52 -1.71 -9.78
C LEU A 137 -1.52 -1.90 -10.93
N ARG A 138 -1.93 -2.50 -12.06
CA ARG A 138 -1.07 -2.61 -13.26
C ARG A 138 -0.71 -1.25 -13.83
N MET A 139 -1.66 -0.32 -13.87
CA MET A 139 -1.39 1.07 -14.29
C MET A 139 -0.37 1.74 -13.38
N ALA A 140 -0.49 1.57 -12.05
CA ALA A 140 0.48 2.11 -11.10
C ALA A 140 1.88 1.52 -11.31
N LEU A 141 1.98 0.21 -11.55
CA LEU A 141 3.25 -0.46 -11.87
C LEU A 141 3.90 0.10 -13.14
N LEU A 142 3.12 0.27 -14.21
CA LEU A 142 3.62 0.86 -15.45
C LEU A 142 4.13 2.28 -15.21
N ARG A 143 3.35 3.10 -14.49
CA ARG A 143 3.75 4.47 -14.16
C ARG A 143 5.04 4.54 -13.34
N MET A 144 5.18 3.72 -12.29
CA MET A 144 6.41 3.68 -11.49
C MET A 144 7.63 3.29 -12.32
N ARG A 145 7.47 2.36 -13.27
CA ARG A 145 8.54 1.97 -14.19
C ARG A 145 8.92 3.09 -15.15
N ASP A 146 7.94 3.83 -15.65
CA ASP A 146 8.19 4.96 -16.53
C ASP A 146 8.89 6.10 -15.79
N LEU A 147 8.48 6.39 -14.55
CA LEU A 147 9.20 7.30 -13.66
C LEU A 147 10.65 6.83 -13.44
N ALA A 148 10.87 5.54 -13.20
CA ALA A 148 12.21 4.99 -12.98
C ALA A 148 13.11 5.00 -14.23
N ARG A 149 12.54 5.05 -15.44
CA ARG A 149 13.28 5.17 -16.72
C ARG A 149 13.58 6.63 -17.09
N GLY A 150 12.77 7.56 -16.60
CA GLY A 150 12.96 9.00 -16.82
C GLY A 150 14.07 9.62 -15.97
N LEU A 151 14.68 8.83 -15.07
CA LEU A 151 15.81 9.19 -14.19
C LEU A 151 17.13 8.66 -14.75
#